data_AF-A0A6A3HXB8-F1
#
_entry.id   AF-A0A6A3HXB8-F1
#
_cell.length_a   1.000
_cell.length_b   1.000
_cell.length_c   1.000
_cell.angle_alpha   90.00
_cell.angle_beta   90.00
_cell.angle_gamma   90.00
#
_symmetry.space_group_name_H-M   'P 1'
#
loop_
_entity.id
_entity.type
_entity.pdbx_description
1 polymer ?
#
loop_
_entity_poly.entity_id
_entity_poly.type
_entity_poly.pdbx_seq_one_letter_code
_entity_poly.pdbx_strand_id
1 'polypeptide(L)'
;MCHRAALIWPIVFGSFVVVQTKLAGTYVKANGVVVFLITRGKESVCAMEAKNWDFKMGSAHGVLGMEVDVDNSSEGCIYGIVTNYVEWEFLKRTDAGIEKWGQRLTATVPQHQSRGESLARNP
;
A
#
# COMPACT_ATOMS: atom_id res chain seq x y z
N MET A 1 -1.20 14.20 -25.60
CA MET A 1 -0.30 13.02 -25.55
C MET A 1 0.17 12.86 -24.11
N CYS A 2 -0.45 11.97 -23.34
CA CYS A 2 -0.05 11.68 -21.97
C CYS A 2 0.66 10.33 -21.98
N HIS A 3 1.95 10.32 -21.69
CA HIS A 3 2.76 9.11 -21.74
C HIS A 3 2.38 8.16 -20.60
N ARG A 4 1.95 6.97 -21.02
CA ARG A 4 1.80 5.77 -20.20
C ARG A 4 3.13 5.49 -19.49
N ALA A 5 3.09 5.41 -18.17
CA ALA A 5 4.09 4.68 -17.39
C ALA A 5 3.40 3.46 -16.79
N ALA A 6 3.15 2.47 -17.65
CA ALA A 6 2.95 1.09 -17.24
C ALA A 6 4.31 0.42 -17.39
N LEU A 7 4.86 -0.13 -16.31
CA LEU A 7 5.76 -1.29 -16.26
C LEU A 7 6.34 -1.41 -14.85
N ILE A 8 6.10 -2.54 -14.19
CA ILE A 8 7.12 -3.45 -13.61
C ILE A 8 6.39 -4.80 -13.39
N TRP A 9 6.90 -5.86 -14.03
CA TRP A 9 6.41 -7.26 -14.01
C TRP A 9 6.55 -7.94 -12.64
N PRO A 10 5.72 -8.98 -12.33
CA PRO A 10 6.19 -10.36 -12.54
C PRO A 10 5.12 -11.32 -13.11
N ILE A 11 5.49 -12.06 -14.17
CA ILE A 11 4.82 -13.30 -14.57
C ILE A 11 5.29 -14.41 -13.64
N VAL A 12 4.59 -14.60 -12.52
CA VAL A 12 4.43 -15.91 -11.88
C VAL A 12 3.10 -15.90 -11.12
N PHE A 13 2.10 -16.66 -11.59
CA PHE A 13 0.78 -16.86 -10.97
C PHE A 13 -0.10 -15.62 -10.72
N GLY A 14 -0.70 -15.09 -11.79
CA GLY A 14 -2.05 -14.47 -11.76
C GLY A 14 -2.28 -13.24 -10.87
N SER A 15 -1.25 -12.60 -10.31
CA SER A 15 -1.41 -11.42 -9.45
C SER A 15 -0.81 -10.18 -10.13
N PHE A 16 -1.52 -9.05 -10.04
CA PHE A 16 -1.10 -7.78 -10.65
C PHE A 16 -1.05 -6.68 -9.59
N VAL A 17 -0.10 -5.75 -9.74
CA VAL A 17 -0.05 -4.53 -8.94
C VAL A 17 -0.60 -3.40 -9.81
N VAL A 18 -1.71 -2.80 -9.37
CA VAL A 18 -2.25 -1.59 -9.99
C VAL A 18 -1.74 -0.37 -9.21
N VAL A 19 -1.13 0.56 -9.93
CA VAL A 19 -0.59 1.81 -9.36
C VAL A 19 -1.68 2.88 -9.36
N GLN A 20 -1.97 3.42 -8.18
CA GLN A 20 -2.90 4.49 -7.88
C GLN A 20 -4.32 4.29 -8.44
N THR A 21 -5.20 3.71 -7.62
CA THR A 21 -6.57 3.39 -8.02
C THR A 21 -7.57 4.27 -7.29
N LYS A 22 -8.47 4.89 -8.06
CA LYS A 22 -9.70 5.49 -7.53
C LYS A 22 -10.75 4.41 -7.48
N LEU A 23 -11.32 4.20 -6.30
CA LEU A 23 -12.39 3.24 -6.07
C LEU A 23 -13.66 4.01 -5.75
N ALA A 24 -14.80 3.57 -6.27
CA ALA A 24 -16.10 4.21 -6.05
C ALA A 24 -17.04 3.21 -5.39
N GLY A 25 -17.50 3.54 -4.18
CA GLY A 25 -18.33 2.64 -3.38
C GLY A 25 -19.80 2.96 -3.61
N THR A 26 -20.56 1.97 -4.04
CA THR A 26 -22.01 2.16 -4.27
C THR A 26 -22.77 2.18 -2.94
N TYR A 27 -22.33 1.40 -1.95
CA TYR A 27 -22.98 1.27 -0.64
C TYR A 27 -22.38 2.24 0.38
N VAL A 28 -21.05 2.31 0.46
CA VAL A 28 -20.31 3.23 1.37
C VAL A 28 -20.48 4.70 0.94
N LYS A 29 -20.99 4.98 -0.27
CA LYS A 29 -21.20 6.32 -0.84
C LYS A 29 -19.97 7.23 -0.73
N ALA A 30 -18.79 6.64 -0.90
CA ALA A 30 -17.51 7.33 -0.81
C ALA A 30 -16.62 6.96 -1.99
N ASN A 31 -15.69 7.87 -2.31
CA ASN A 31 -14.61 7.60 -3.25
C ASN A 31 -13.35 7.31 -2.45
N GLY A 32 -12.89 6.06 -2.50
CA GLY A 32 -11.59 5.66 -1.97
C GLY A 32 -10.49 6.02 -2.97
N VAL A 33 -9.33 6.41 -2.46
CA VAL A 33 -8.11 6.50 -3.28
C VAL A 33 -7.06 5.72 -2.53
N VAL A 34 -6.54 4.68 -3.17
CA VAL A 34 -5.43 3.88 -2.63
C VAL A 34 -4.18 4.06 -3.49
N VAL A 35 -3.01 4.06 -2.86
CA VAL A 35 -1.72 4.23 -3.56
C VAL A 35 -1.42 3.00 -4.41
N PHE A 36 -1.67 1.80 -3.90
CA PHE A 36 -1.61 0.58 -4.69
C PHE A 36 -2.78 -0.34 -4.37
N LEU A 37 -3.25 -1.06 -5.38
CA LEU A 37 -4.20 -2.16 -5.23
C LEU A 37 -3.55 -3.42 -5.79
N ILE A 38 -3.44 -4.44 -4.95
CA ILE A 38 -2.93 -5.76 -5.35
C ILE A 38 -4.14 -6.62 -5.68
N THR A 39 -4.16 -7.14 -6.89
CA THR A 39 -5.23 -8.01 -7.37
C THR A 39 -4.70 -9.41 -7.67
N ARG A 40 -5.57 -10.42 -7.51
CA ARG A 40 -5.36 -11.79 -7.94
C ARG A 40 -6.45 -12.13 -8.96
N GLY A 41 -6.07 -12.20 -10.23
CA GLY A 41 -7.02 -12.26 -11.34
C GLY A 41 -7.82 -10.96 -11.43
N LYS A 42 -9.14 -11.06 -11.24
CA LYS A 42 -10.06 -9.91 -11.23
C LYS A 42 -10.42 -9.43 -9.83
N GLU A 43 -10.04 -10.18 -8.80
CA GLU A 43 -10.38 -9.86 -7.41
C GLU A 43 -9.27 -9.05 -6.76
N SER A 44 -9.66 -8.05 -6.00
CA SER A 44 -8.75 -7.28 -5.15
C SER A 44 -8.43 -8.08 -3.89
N VAL A 45 -7.16 -8.08 -3.49
CA VAL A 45 -6.69 -8.82 -2.31
C VAL A 45 -6.11 -7.89 -1.26
N CYS A 46 -5.47 -6.80 -1.68
CA CYS A 46 -4.85 -5.86 -0.75
C CYS A 46 -4.91 -4.42 -1.24
N ALA A 47 -5.36 -3.51 -0.38
CA ALA A 47 -5.22 -2.07 -0.52
C ALA A 47 -3.95 -1.61 0.20
N MET A 48 -3.14 -0.76 -0.43
CA MET A 48 -1.93 -0.21 0.17
C MET A 48 -1.92 1.31 0.13
N GLU A 49 -1.60 1.88 1.29
CA GLU A 49 -1.38 3.29 1.52
C GLU A 49 0.07 3.57 1.87
N ALA A 50 0.70 4.43 1.08
CA ALA A 50 2.00 4.98 1.40
C ALA A 50 1.84 6.43 1.88
N LYS A 51 2.18 6.69 3.15
CA LYS A 51 2.13 8.03 3.76
C LYS A 51 3.41 8.34 4.51
N ASN A 52 3.91 9.56 4.33
CA ASN A 52 5.12 10.02 4.99
C ASN A 52 4.83 10.34 6.47
N TRP A 53 5.22 9.44 7.38
CA TRP A 53 5.13 9.53 8.86
C TRP A 53 3.74 9.79 9.46
N ASP A 54 2.68 9.92 8.67
CA ASP A 54 1.30 10.03 9.15
C ASP A 54 0.54 8.72 8.95
N PHE A 55 0.80 7.77 9.85
CA PHE A 55 0.10 6.48 9.88
C PHE A 55 -1.38 6.63 10.19
N LYS A 56 -1.81 7.65 10.94
CA LYS A 56 -3.23 7.82 11.28
C LYS A 56 -4.04 8.18 10.04
N MET A 57 -3.56 9.14 9.25
CA MET A 57 -4.17 9.47 7.96
C MET A 57 -4.05 8.29 6.98
N GLY A 58 -2.89 7.62 6.94
CA GLY A 58 -2.70 6.44 6.11
C GLY A 58 -3.68 5.30 6.44
N SER A 59 -3.90 5.01 7.72
CA SER A 59 -4.88 4.02 8.17
C SER A 59 -6.31 4.44 7.84
N ALA A 60 -6.68 5.72 8.02
CA ALA A 60 -8.01 6.19 7.66
C ALA A 60 -8.29 6.04 6.15
N HIS A 61 -7.31 6.38 5.30
CA HIS A 61 -7.43 6.20 3.86
C HIS A 61 -7.45 4.72 3.47
N GLY A 62 -6.62 3.90 4.10
CA GLY A 62 -6.59 2.45 3.87
C GLY A 62 -7.91 1.80 4.25
N VAL A 63 -8.47 2.14 5.41
CA VAL A 63 -9.80 1.71 5.87
C VAL A 63 -10.87 2.07 4.86
N LEU A 64 -10.91 3.33 4.42
CA LEU A 64 -11.89 3.78 3.43
C LEU A 64 -11.72 3.06 2.08
N GLY A 65 -10.47 2.87 1.65
CA GLY A 65 -10.15 2.14 0.43
C GLY A 65 -10.61 0.69 0.48
N MET A 66 -10.39 0.00 1.60
CA MET A 66 -10.83 -1.39 1.80
C MET A 66 -12.36 -1.51 1.80
N GLU A 67 -13.08 -0.64 2.51
CA GLU A 67 -14.55 -0.67 2.54
C GLU A 67 -15.14 -0.42 1.14
N VAL A 68 -14.59 0.53 0.40
CA VAL A 68 -15.03 0.83 -0.96
C VAL A 68 -14.67 -0.29 -1.95
N ASP A 69 -13.59 -1.03 -1.72
CA ASP A 69 -13.19 -2.16 -2.57
C ASP A 69 -14.11 -3.37 -2.36
N VAL A 70 -14.50 -3.65 -1.11
CA VAL A 70 -15.47 -4.73 -0.79
C VAL A 70 -16.82 -4.47 -1.45
N ASP A 71 -17.28 -3.21 -1.54
CA ASP A 71 -18.51 -2.86 -2.27
C ASP A 71 -18.51 -3.37 -3.73
N ASN A 72 -17.32 -3.58 -4.31
CA ASN A 72 -17.12 -3.95 -5.70
C ASN A 72 -16.54 -5.35 -5.89
N SER A 73 -16.18 -6.05 -4.81
CA SER A 73 -15.60 -7.40 -4.83
C SER A 73 -16.62 -8.45 -4.40
N SER A 74 -16.44 -9.68 -4.88
CA SER A 74 -17.20 -10.83 -4.41
C SER A 74 -16.60 -11.48 -3.15
N GLU A 75 -15.37 -11.10 -2.77
CA GLU A 75 -14.66 -11.62 -1.60
C GLU A 75 -14.87 -10.69 -0.37
N GLY A 76 -15.33 -11.26 0.74
CA GLY A 76 -15.57 -10.50 1.99
C GLY A 76 -14.32 -10.16 2.80
N CYS A 77 -13.13 -10.51 2.33
CA CYS A 77 -11.87 -10.32 3.07
C CYS A 77 -10.82 -9.62 2.22
N ILE A 78 -10.48 -8.39 2.59
CA ILE A 78 -9.42 -7.60 1.96
C ILE A 78 -8.39 -7.21 3.02
N TYR A 79 -7.11 -7.27 2.64
CA TYR A 79 -6.00 -6.83 3.48
C TYR A 79 -5.67 -5.36 3.22
N GLY A 80 -5.16 -4.70 4.26
CA GLY A 80 -4.66 -3.33 4.17
C GLY A 80 -3.20 -3.27 4.58
N ILE A 81 -2.41 -2.45 3.88
CA ILE A 81 -1.05 -2.13 4.29
C ILE A 81 -0.93 -0.61 4.37
N VAL A 82 -0.43 -0.11 5.50
CA VAL A 82 -0.04 1.29 5.67
C VAL A 82 1.45 1.33 5.89
N THR A 83 2.17 2.13 5.11
CA THR A 83 3.63 2.22 5.21
C THR A 83 4.16 3.64 4.97
N ASN A 84 5.28 3.95 5.63
CA ASN A 84 6.15 5.09 5.31
C ASN A 84 7.48 4.63 4.68
N TYR A 85 7.50 3.42 4.11
CA TYR A 85 8.67 2.70 3.58
C TYR A 85 9.67 2.20 4.63
N VAL A 86 9.63 2.71 5.85
CA VAL A 86 10.46 2.25 6.98
C VAL A 86 9.67 1.29 7.88
N GLU A 87 8.42 1.60 8.14
CA GLU A 87 7.51 0.87 9.00
C GLU A 87 6.30 0.40 8.20
N TRP A 88 5.75 -0.74 8.58
CA TRP A 88 4.66 -1.42 7.88
C TRP A 88 3.62 -1.88 8.90
N GLU A 89 2.41 -1.34 8.80
CA GLU A 89 1.25 -1.75 9.59
C GLU A 89 0.27 -2.49 8.68
N PHE A 90 -0.26 -3.61 9.16
CA PHE A 90 -1.18 -4.44 8.41
C PHE A 90 -2.57 -4.39 9.04
N LEU A 91 -3.57 -4.31 8.17
CA LEU A 91 -4.98 -4.30 8.50
C LEU A 91 -5.64 -5.48 7.81
N LYS A 92 -6.75 -5.94 8.38
CA LYS A 92 -7.59 -6.96 7.77
C LYS A 92 -9.04 -6.54 7.92
N ARG A 93 -9.75 -6.46 6.79
CA ARG A 93 -11.20 -6.28 6.76
C ARG A 93 -11.87 -7.64 6.73
N THR A 94 -12.86 -7.83 7.59
CA THR A 94 -13.81 -8.96 7.57
C THR A 94 -15.23 -8.43 7.70
N ASP A 95 -16.23 -9.32 7.63
CA ASP A 95 -17.64 -8.92 7.85
C ASP A 95 -17.90 -8.43 9.28
N ALA A 96 -17.03 -8.78 10.25
CA ALA A 96 -17.10 -8.27 11.62
C ALA A 96 -16.53 -6.85 11.75
N GLY A 97 -15.85 -6.34 10.71
CA GLY A 97 -15.18 -5.04 10.69
C GLY A 97 -13.69 -5.15 10.36
N ILE A 98 -12.97 -4.06 10.61
CA ILE A 98 -11.53 -3.92 10.31
C ILE A 98 -10.72 -4.00 11.60
N GLU A 99 -9.69 -4.84 11.58
CA GLU A 99 -8.74 -5.02 12.69
C GLU A 99 -7.30 -4.82 12.24
N LYS A 100 -6.41 -4.52 13.20
CA LYS A 100 -4.98 -4.66 12.98
C LYS A 100 -4.63 -6.14 12.95
N TRP A 101 -3.86 -6.54 11.96
CA TRP A 101 -3.52 -7.94 11.76
C TRP A 101 -2.00 -8.13 11.81
N GLY A 102 -1.52 -9.10 12.58
CA GLY A 102 -0.09 -9.39 12.66
C GLY A 102 0.76 -8.31 13.35
N GLN A 103 2.09 -8.49 13.26
CA GLN A 103 3.07 -7.60 13.90
C GLN A 103 3.50 -6.49 12.95
N ARG A 104 3.67 -5.27 13.47
CA ARG A 104 4.27 -4.15 12.75
C ARG A 104 5.72 -4.47 12.39
N LEU A 105 6.09 -4.32 11.12
CA LEU A 105 7.48 -4.52 10.67
C LEU A 105 8.21 -3.19 10.55
N THR A 106 9.48 -3.17 10.92
CA THR A 106 10.38 -2.03 10.74
C THR A 106 11.61 -2.49 9.96
N ALA A 107 11.85 -1.87 8.81
CA ALA A 107 13.06 -2.07 8.04
C ALA A 107 14.24 -1.50 8.83
N THR A 108 15.24 -2.34 9.11
CA THR A 108 16.52 -1.86 9.62
C THR A 108 17.34 -1.43 8.42
N VAL A 109 17.46 -0.12 8.18
CA VAL A 109 18.35 0.38 7.13
C VAL A 109 19.77 0.32 7.70
N PRO A 110 20.70 -0.49 7.17
CA PRO A 110 22.09 -0.42 7.58
C PRO A 110 22.59 0.99 7.28
N GLN A 111 23.13 1.69 8.27
CA GLN A 111 23.80 2.96 8.01
C GLN A 111 24.96 2.66 7.04
N HIS A 112 24.83 3.10 5.79
CA HIS A 112 25.95 3.10 4.88
C HIS A 112 26.98 4.05 5.50
N GLN A 113 28.06 3.49 6.05
CA GLN A 113 29.16 4.26 6.61
C GLN A 113 29.74 5.09 5.46
N SER A 114 29.40 6.38 5.44
CA SER A 114 30.01 7.34 4.55
C SER A 114 31.49 7.38 4.89
N ARG A 115 32.28 6.62 4.11
CA ARG A 115 33.73 6.74 4.09
C ARG A 115 34.02 8.14 3.60
N GLY A 116 34.20 9.07 4.55
CA GLY A 116 34.65 10.41 4.28
C GLY A 116 35.93 10.30 3.47
N GLU A 117 35.86 10.69 2.20
CA GLU A 117 37.05 11.02 1.44
C GLU A 117 37.67 12.24 2.13
N SER A 118 38.64 11.95 3.00
CA SER A 118 39.65 12.90 3.40
C SER A 118 40.36 13.37 2.14
N LEU A 119 39.84 14.43 1.51
CA LEU A 119 40.66 15.32 0.73
C LEU A 119 41.63 15.96 1.72
N ALA A 120 42.75 15.27 1.93
CA ALA A 120 43.95 15.86 2.47
C ALA A 120 44.27 17.06 1.57
N ARG A 121 43.99 18.25 2.09
CA ARG A 121 44.64 19.48 1.65
C ARG A 121 46.14 19.23 1.85
N ASN A 122 46.85 18.92 0.77
CA ASN A 122 48.29 19.05 0.77
C ASN A 122 48.65 20.53 0.60
N PRO A 123 49.68 21.00 1.32
CA PRO A 123 50.02 22.41 1.51
C PRO A 123 50.51 23.12 0.25
#